data_AF-A0A0F9D7B0-F1
#
_entry.id   AF-A0A0F9D7B0-F1
#
_cell.length_a   1.000
_cell.length_b   1.000
_cell.length_c   1.000
_cell.angle_alpha   90.00
_cell.angle_beta   90.00
_cell.angle_gamma   90.00
#
_symmetry.space_group_name_H-M   'P 1'
#
loop_
_entity.id
_entity.type
_entity.pdbx_description
1 polymer ?
#
loop_
_entity_poly.entity_id
_entity_poly.type
_entity_poly.pdbx_seq_one_letter_code
_entity_poly.pdbx_strand_id
1 'polypeptide(L)' 'MIGGGQGSFIGDVHRKAASIDGMIDLVCGAFSSNAERSIASAKALGISEKRAYKNFEEMIEKEAAMPEEERMDIVSI' A
#
# COMPACT_ATOMS: atom_id res chain seq x y z
N MET A 1 0.55 2.25 1.72
CA MET A 1 1.67 1.98 2.68
C MET A 1 3.01 2.04 1.95
N ILE A 2 4.06 2.56 2.60
CA ILE A 2 5.43 2.59 2.06
C ILE A 2 6.25 1.54 2.82
N GLY A 3 6.88 0.61 2.11
CA GLY A 3 7.53 -0.54 2.73
C GLY A 3 6.54 -1.59 3.24
N GLY A 4 6.96 -2.43 4.20
CA GLY A 4 6.09 -3.40 4.86
C GLY A 4 5.54 -4.54 3.98
N GLY A 5 6.14 -4.81 2.82
CA GLY A 5 5.76 -5.89 1.91
C GLY A 5 5.98 -7.32 2.44
N GLN A 6 5.91 -8.30 1.54
CA GLN A 6 6.11 -9.72 1.87
C GLN A 6 7.37 -9.97 2.71
N GLY A 7 7.23 -10.75 3.77
CA GLY A 7 8.31 -11.09 4.70
C GLY A 7 8.58 -10.04 5.78
N SER A 8 7.91 -8.87 5.75
CA SER A 8 8.04 -7.87 6.80
C SER A 8 7.16 -8.21 8.01
N PHE A 9 7.78 -8.37 9.18
CA PHE A 9 7.07 -8.46 10.45
C PHE A 9 6.36 -7.14 10.80
N ILE A 10 7.06 -6.01 10.68
CA ILE A 10 6.53 -4.69 11.02
C ILE A 10 5.37 -4.30 10.09
N GLY A 11 5.48 -4.60 8.80
CA GLY A 11 4.40 -4.36 7.84
C GLY A 11 3.12 -5.12 8.20
N ASP A 12 3.23 -6.35 8.71
CA ASP A 12 2.08 -7.13 9.17
C ASP A 12 1.42 -6.54 10.42
N VAL A 13 2.23 -6.10 11.39
CA VAL A 13 1.74 -5.44 12.60
C VAL A 13 0.99 -4.14 12.25
N HIS A 14 1.55 -3.30 11.37
CA HIS A 14 0.91 -2.05 10.97
C HIS A 14 -0.43 -2.29 10.27
N ARG A 15 -0.51 -3.26 9.34
CA ARG A 15 -1.77 -3.58 8.67
C ARG A 15 -2.83 -4.08 9.65
N LYS A 16 -2.45 -4.98 10.57
CA LYS A 16 -3.37 -5.50 11.59
C LYS A 16 -3.86 -4.40 12.53
N ALA A 17 -2.98 -3.48 12.92
CA ALA A 17 -3.35 -2.35 13.76
C ALA A 17 -4.28 -1.39 13.01
N ALA A 18 -3.99 -1.07 11.75
CA ALA A 18 -4.84 -0.21 10.92
C ALA A 18 -6.24 -0.81 10.71
N SER A 19 -6.35 -2.13 10.54
CA SER A 19 -7.64 -2.79 10.32
C SER A 19 -8.43 -3.11 11.60
N ILE A 20 -7.91 -2.83 12.79
CA ILE A 20 -8.42 -3.42 14.04
C ILE A 20 -9.83 -2.96 14.41
N ASP A 21 -10.18 -1.72 14.09
CA ASP A 21 -11.49 -1.11 14.34
C ASP A 21 -12.37 -1.07 13.09
N GLY A 22 -11.87 -1.57 11.95
CA GLY A 22 -12.56 -1.58 10.67
C GLY A 22 -12.68 -0.21 9.99
N MET A 23 -11.90 0.79 10.43
CA MET A 23 -12.00 2.17 9.90
C MET A 23 -11.04 2.45 8.74
N ILE A 24 -10.07 1.56 8.48
CA ILE A 24 -9.04 1.75 7.44
C ILE A 24 -8.96 0.51 6.55
N ASP A 25 -9.11 0.73 5.24
CA ASP A 25 -8.82 -0.24 4.21
C ASP A 25 -7.45 0.02 3.55
N LEU A 26 -6.68 -1.04 3.33
CA LEU A 26 -5.42 -0.93 2.61
C LEU A 26 -5.68 -0.98 1.10
N VAL A 27 -5.65 0.19 0.45
CA VAL A 27 -6.02 0.34 -0.97
C VAL A 27 -4.84 0.38 -1.95
N CYS A 28 -3.63 0.72 -1.47
CA CYS A 28 -2.45 0.83 -2.31
C CYS A 28 -1.12 0.73 -1.52
N GLY A 29 -0.01 0.56 -2.24
CA GLY A 29 1.31 0.68 -1.62
C GLY A 29 2.52 0.58 -2.54
N ALA A 30 3.62 1.12 -2.03
CA ALA A 30 4.97 0.93 -2.54
C ALA A 30 5.71 -0.03 -1.59
N PHE A 31 5.43 -1.32 -1.71
CA PHE A 31 5.77 -2.32 -0.68
C PHE A 31 7.25 -2.73 -0.69
N SER A 32 7.94 -2.51 -1.81
CA SER A 32 9.37 -2.77 -1.98
C SER A 32 9.92 -1.87 -3.07
N SER A 33 11.21 -1.51 -2.97
CA SER A 33 11.94 -0.86 -4.06
C SER A 33 12.14 -1.78 -5.28
N ASN A 34 11.97 -3.09 -5.12
CA ASN A 34 11.88 -4.04 -6.22
C ASN A 34 10.42 -4.16 -6.67
N ALA A 35 10.15 -3.80 -7.93
CA ALA A 35 8.81 -3.74 -8.49
C ALA A 35 8.08 -5.10 -8.46
N GLU A 36 8.77 -6.20 -8.79
CA GLU A 36 8.18 -7.55 -8.77
C GLU A 36 7.77 -7.95 -7.35
N ARG A 37 8.61 -7.66 -6.35
CA ARG A 37 8.26 -7.87 -4.94
C ARG A 37 7.12 -6.99 -4.47
N SER A 38 7.05 -5.75 -4.97
CA SER A 38 5.94 -4.84 -4.66
C SER A 38 4.61 -5.39 -5.19
N ILE A 39 4.58 -5.82 -6.45
CA ILE A 39 3.40 -6.45 -7.09
C ILE A 39 3.03 -7.75 -6.38
N ALA A 40 3.99 -8.62 -6.07
CA ALA A 40 3.74 -9.86 -5.33
C ALA A 40 3.14 -9.59 -3.94
N SER A 41 3.60 -8.53 -3.27
CA SER A 41 3.04 -8.09 -1.99
C SER A 41 1.60 -7.60 -2.13
N ALA A 42 1.32 -6.76 -3.14
CA ALA A 42 -0.03 -6.29 -3.41
C ALA A 42 -1.00 -7.44 -3.68
N LYS A 43 -0.60 -8.39 -4.53
CA LYS A 43 -1.38 -9.60 -4.82
C LYS A 43 -1.67 -10.42 -3.58
N ALA A 44 -0.68 -10.62 -2.70
CA ALA A 44 -0.87 -11.34 -1.45
C ALA A 44 -1.80 -10.62 -0.46
N LEU A 45 -1.93 -9.30 -0.59
CA LEU A 45 -2.78 -8.44 0.24
C LEU A 45 -4.15 -8.14 -0.40
N GLY A 46 -4.46 -8.72 -1.55
CA GLY A 46 -5.73 -8.49 -2.26
C GLY A 46 -5.84 -7.11 -2.92
N ILE A 47 -4.72 -6.43 -3.15
CA ILE A 47 -4.65 -5.09 -3.74
C ILE A 47 -4.45 -5.22 -5.24
N SER A 48 -5.15 -4.39 -6.02
CA SER A 48 -4.98 -4.29 -7.46
C SER A 48 -3.53 -4.00 -7.84
N GLU A 49 -2.98 -4.73 -8.81
CA GLU A 49 -1.63 -4.49 -9.33
C GLU A 49 -1.45 -3.06 -9.86
N LYS A 50 -2.55 -2.40 -10.28
CA LYS A 50 -2.53 -0.99 -10.72
C LYS A 50 -2.24 -0.01 -9.59
N ARG A 51 -2.44 -0.41 -8.33
CA ARG A 51 -2.16 0.37 -7.11
C ARG A 51 -0.99 -0.22 -6.31
N ALA A 52 -0.17 -1.03 -6.98
CA ALA A 52 1.13 -1.49 -6.51
C ALA A 52 2.22 -0.67 -7.20
N TYR A 53 2.88 0.21 -6.46
CA TYR A 53 3.82 1.18 -7.02
C TYR A 53 5.27 0.72 -6.83
N LYS A 54 6.16 1.18 -7.71
CA LYS A 54 7.60 0.88 -7.65
C LYS A 54 8.31 1.70 -6.58
N ASN A 55 7.89 2.94 -6.37
CA ASN A 55 8.42 3.85 -5.37
C ASN A 55 7.29 4.71 -4.78
N PHE A 56 7.59 5.45 -3.72
CA PHE A 56 6.58 6.22 -3.02
C PHE A 56 6.25 7.53 -3.73
N GLU A 57 7.18 8.08 -4.49
CA GLU A 57 6.99 9.31 -5.27
C GLU A 57 5.90 9.11 -6.33
N GLU A 58 6.02 8.04 -7.13
CA GLU A 58 5.02 7.65 -8.12
C GLU A 58 3.67 7.35 -7.48
N MET A 59 3.66 6.69 -6.30
CA MET A 59 2.44 6.43 -5.55
C MET A 59 1.74 7.74 -5.17
N ILE A 60 2.46 8.69 -4.55
CA ILE A 60 1.88 9.95 -4.10
C ILE A 60 1.35 10.76 -5.28
N GLU A 61 2.12 10.86 -6.37
CA GLU A 61 1.71 11.59 -7.58
C GLU A 61 0.43 11.02 -8.20
N LYS A 62 0.36 9.69 -8.37
CA LYS A 62 -0.80 9.03 -8.99
C LYS A 62 -2.03 9.06 -8.10
N GLU A 63 -1.87 8.83 -6.80
CA GLU A 63 -2.96 8.87 -5.83
C GLU A 63 -3.52 10.28 -5.68
N ALA A 64 -2.66 11.31 -5.63
CA ALA A 64 -3.11 12.70 -5.55
C ALA A 64 -3.90 13.16 -6.79
N ALA A 65 -3.69 12.52 -7.95
CA ALA A 65 -4.39 12.81 -9.19
C ALA A 65 -5.73 12.06 -9.34
N MET A 66 -6.05 11.11 -8.45
CA MET A 66 -7.33 10.40 -8.46
C MET A 66 -8.46 11.28 -7.87
N PRO A 67 -9.73 10.99 -8.21
CA PRO A 67 -10.87 11.55 -7.50
C PRO A 67 -10.75 11.40 -5.98
N GLU A 68 -11.29 12.35 -5.23
CA GLU A 68 -11.19 12.36 -3.77
C GLU A 68 -11.79 11.10 -3.14
N GLU A 69 -12.81 10.53 -3.76
CA GLU A 69 -13.49 9.32 -3.31
C GLU A 69 -12.71 8.02 -3.61
N GLU A 70 -11.65 8.08 -4.43
CA GLU A 70 -10.88 6.90 -4.87
C GLU A 70 -9.43 6.88 -4.33
N ARG A 71 -8.85 8.07 -4.10
CA ARG A 71 -7.47 8.25 -3.68
C ARG A 71 -7.20 7.72 -2.26
N MET A 72 -5.93 7.44 -1.98
CA MET A 72 -5.47 7.15 -0.61
C MET A 72 -5.55 8.40 0.30
N ASP A 73 -6.15 8.27 1.48
CA ASP A 73 -6.26 9.36 2.47
C ASP A 73 -5.02 9.53 3.37
N ILE A 74 -4.46 8.42 3.82
CA ILE A 74 -3.36 8.39 4.79
C ILE A 74 -2.28 7.39 4.38
N VAL A 75 -1.05 7.62 4.83
CA VAL A 75 0.09 6.73 4.57
C VAL A 75 0.76 6.29 5.87
N SER A 76 0.94 4.98 6.02
CA SER A 76 1.87 4.40 6.99
C SER A 76 3.22 4.15 6.32
N ILE A 77 4.30 4.46 7.05
CA ILE A 77 5.71 4.32 6.66
C ILE A 77 6.41 3.37 7.63
#